data_AF-A0A8T4MIB7-F1
#
_entry.id   AF-A0A8T4MIB7-F1
#
_cell.length_a   1.000
_cell.length_b   1.000
_cell.length_c   1.000
_cell.angle_alpha   90.00
_cell.angle_beta   90.00
_cell.angle_gamma   90.00
#
_symmetry.space_group_name_H-M   'P 1'
#
loop_
_entity.id
_entity.type
_entity.pdbx_description
1 polymer ?
#
loop_
_entity_poly.entity_id
_entity_poly.type
_entity_poly.pdbx_seq_one_letter_code
_entity_poly.pdbx_strand_id
1 'polypeptide(L)'
;MKKTVSRIIISHVIGFIIFLILLAIANMLLPKINILLYSEMINFFNSSILFLLFLMLLGMINEIFWGFYFPFNVLAPVSAAILSKFVIDFIQMIWNLIQNYTVIKINIPFEILGPGVFFIVIITGYILLIARHGKPKEECKKVIVKEKKSIKPKIINRIVRKKKIKKKR
;
A
#
# COMPACT_ATOMS: atom_id res chain seq x y z
N MET A 1 7.67 -13.78 13.73
CA MET A 1 7.83 -12.58 14.57
C MET A 1 6.58 -11.72 14.45
N LYS A 2 5.95 -11.32 15.56
CA LYS A 2 4.98 -10.21 15.57
C LYS A 2 5.76 -8.97 15.11
N LYS A 3 5.34 -8.21 14.09
CA LYS A 3 5.92 -6.87 13.90
C LYS A 3 5.53 -6.09 15.15
N THR A 4 6.52 -5.77 15.96
CA THR A 4 6.37 -4.81 17.05
C THR A 4 5.98 -3.46 16.43
N VAL A 5 5.18 -2.68 17.15
CA VAL A 5 4.79 -1.32 16.73
C VAL A 5 6.01 -0.50 16.30
N SER A 6 7.12 -0.64 17.03
CA SER A 6 8.41 -0.02 16.69
C SER A 6 8.89 -0.35 15.28
N ARG A 7 8.71 -1.60 14.81
CA ARG A 7 9.11 -2.00 13.45
C ARG A 7 8.24 -1.36 12.37
N ILE A 8 6.95 -1.15 12.64
CA ILE A 8 6.03 -0.45 11.73
C ILE A 8 6.47 1.00 11.58
N ILE A 9 6.74 1.67 12.71
CA ILE A 9 7.21 3.06 12.76
C ILE A 9 8.53 3.19 12.01
N ILE A 10 9.53 2.38 12.36
CA ILE A 10 10.86 2.41 11.74
C ILE A 10 10.76 2.19 10.22
N SER A 11 9.92 1.25 9.76
CA SER A 11 9.77 0.97 8.33
C SER A 11 9.20 2.16 7.56
N HIS A 12 8.21 2.88 8.11
CA HIS A 12 7.62 4.04 7.47
C HIS A 12 8.56 5.24 7.49
N VAL A 13 9.18 5.50 8.65
CA VAL A 13 10.13 6.61 8.82
C VAL A 13 11.34 6.42 7.91
N ILE A 14 11.92 5.23 7.83
CA ILE A 14 13.04 4.94 6.91
C ILE A 14 12.61 5.16 5.46
N GLY A 15 11.43 4.65 5.07
CA GLY A 15 10.91 4.85 3.71
C GLY A 15 10.77 6.33 3.35
N PHE A 16 10.27 7.14 4.28
CA PHE A 16 10.14 8.58 4.10
C PHE A 16 11.49 9.31 4.07
N ILE A 17 12.44 8.92 4.92
CA ILE A 17 13.82 9.46 4.90
C ILE A 17 14.49 9.17 3.55
N ILE A 18 14.38 7.94 3.04
CA ILE A 18 14.91 7.58 1.72
C ILE A 18 14.29 8.45 0.63
N PHE A 19 12.97 8.67 0.69
CA PHE A 19 12.30 9.58 -0.24
C PHE A 19 12.85 11.01 -0.15
N LEU A 20 13.06 11.56 1.05
CA LEU A 20 13.64 12.89 1.24
C LEU A 20 15.07 12.99 0.68
N ILE A 21 15.90 11.96 0.88
CA ILE A 21 17.25 11.91 0.31
C ILE A 21 17.20 11.95 -1.22
N LEU A 22 16.33 11.15 -1.83
CA LEU A 22 16.14 11.15 -3.28
C LEU A 22 15.67 12.52 -3.79
N LEU A 23 14.74 13.16 -3.08
CA LEU A 23 14.25 14.49 -3.42
C LEU A 23 15.34 15.56 -3.26
N ALA A 24 16.19 15.48 -2.23
CA ALA A 24 17.32 16.38 -2.05
C ALA A 24 18.33 16.23 -3.19
N ILE A 25 18.66 15.01 -3.60
CA ILE A 25 19.52 14.73 -4.76
C ILE A 25 18.90 15.33 -6.03
N ALA A 26 17.60 15.15 -6.25
CA ALA A 26 16.89 15.72 -7.38
C ALA A 26 16.96 17.26 -7.38
N ASN A 27 16.78 17.90 -6.22
CA ASN A 27 16.94 19.35 -6.07
C ASN A 27 18.37 19.82 -6.43
N MET A 28 19.41 19.09 -6.04
CA MET A 28 20.80 19.43 -6.39
C MET A 28 21.09 19.34 -7.90
N LEU A 29 20.29 18.57 -8.63
CA LEU A 29 20.40 18.39 -10.08
C LEU A 29 19.66 19.48 -10.86
N LEU A 30 18.79 20.28 -10.22
CA LEU A 30 18.04 21.37 -10.88
C LEU A 30 18.92 22.33 -11.70
N PRO A 31 20.08 22.82 -11.20
CA PRO A 31 20.92 23.74 -11.98
C PRO A 31 21.59 23.07 -13.19
N LYS A 32 21.68 21.74 -13.20
CA LYS A 32 22.38 20.96 -14.24
C LYS A 32 21.43 20.47 -15.33
N ILE A 33 20.16 20.26 -14.99
CA ILE A 33 19.15 19.71 -15.89
C ILE A 33 18.20 20.84 -16.30
N ASN A 34 18.50 21.48 -17.42
CA ASN A 34 17.70 22.59 -17.95
C ASN A 34 16.48 22.09 -18.75
N ILE A 35 15.63 21.28 -18.11
CA ILE A 35 14.39 20.76 -18.68
C ILE A 35 13.23 21.24 -17.82
N LEU A 36 12.28 21.98 -18.41
CA LEU A 36 11.13 22.55 -17.70
C LEU A 36 10.31 21.48 -16.96
N LEU A 37 10.07 20.33 -17.59
CA LEU A 37 9.33 19.23 -16.97
C LEU A 37 10.04 18.69 -15.72
N TYR A 38 11.38 18.68 -15.71
CA TYR A 38 12.16 18.22 -14.56
C TYR A 38 12.00 19.17 -13.37
N SER A 39 12.14 20.48 -13.60
CA SER A 39 11.98 21.48 -12.53
C SER A 39 10.56 21.47 -11.95
N GLU A 40 9.55 21.31 -12.81
CA GLU A 40 8.14 21.28 -12.40
C GLU A 40 7.79 20.03 -11.61
N MET A 41 8.32 18.85 -11.99
CA MET A 41 8.18 17.64 -11.18
C MET A 41 8.82 17.79 -9.79
N ILE A 42 10.01 18.39 -9.69
CA ILE A 42 10.66 18.61 -8.40
C ILE A 42 9.89 19.63 -7.56
N ASN A 43 9.44 20.72 -8.16
CA ASN A 43 8.61 21.73 -7.49
C ASN A 43 7.29 21.13 -6.98
N PHE A 44 6.68 20.24 -7.75
CA PHE A 44 5.51 19.48 -7.32
C PHE A 44 5.80 18.64 -6.07
N PHE A 45 6.90 17.88 -6.06
CA PHE A 45 7.26 17.08 -4.89
C PHE A 45 7.62 17.94 -3.69
N ASN A 46 8.36 19.04 -3.88
CA ASN A 46 8.73 19.98 -2.83
C ASN A 46 7.49 20.63 -2.17
N SER A 47 6.53 21.09 -2.97
CA SER A 47 5.28 21.67 -2.46
C SER A 47 4.39 20.62 -1.78
N SER A 48 4.52 19.35 -2.17
CA SER A 48 3.75 18.24 -1.63
C SER A 48 4.40 17.53 -0.43
N ILE A 49 5.56 17.98 0.07
CA ILE A 49 6.29 17.30 1.17
C ILE A 49 5.40 17.11 2.40
N LEU A 50 4.69 18.16 2.83
CA LEU A 50 3.80 18.09 4.00
C LEU A 50 2.66 17.10 3.80
N PHE A 51 2.10 17.07 2.59
CA PHE A 51 1.04 16.13 2.23
C PHE A 51 1.54 14.68 2.22
N LEU A 52 2.75 14.44 1.69
CA LEU A 52 3.39 13.12 1.70
C LEU A 52 3.76 12.67 3.12
N LEU A 53 4.20 13.59 3.97
CA LEU A 53 4.42 13.33 5.40
C LEU A 53 3.12 12.90 6.08
N PHE A 54 2.02 13.61 5.81
CA PHE A 54 0.71 13.29 6.34
C PHE A 54 0.20 11.91 5.85
N LEU A 55 0.36 11.60 4.57
CA LEU A 55 0.08 10.27 4.01
C LEU A 55 0.89 9.17 4.69
N MET A 56 2.17 9.41 4.96
CA MET A 56 3.02 8.46 5.68
C MET A 56 2.50 8.22 7.11
N LEU A 57 2.14 9.28 7.83
CA LEU A 57 1.59 9.17 9.19
C LEU A 57 0.26 8.40 9.20
N LEU A 58 -0.66 8.70 8.28
CA LEU A 58 -1.91 7.96 8.12
C LEU A 58 -1.65 6.48 7.78
N GLY A 59 -0.71 6.21 6.87
CA GLY A 59 -0.27 4.85 6.52
C GLY A 59 0.24 4.07 7.74
N MET A 60 1.06 4.73 8.55
CA MET A 60 1.60 4.17 9.78
C MET A 60 0.49 3.87 10.81
N ILE A 61 -0.40 4.83 11.08
CA ILE A 61 -1.55 4.65 11.99
C ILE A 61 -2.43 3.50 11.52
N ASN A 62 -2.71 3.43 10.21
CA ASN A 62 -3.48 2.35 9.63
C ASN A 62 -2.82 0.98 9.81
N GLU A 63 -1.52 0.83 9.56
CA GLU A 63 -0.82 -0.44 9.79
C GLU A 63 -0.82 -0.82 11.29
N ILE A 64 -0.69 0.15 12.18
CA ILE A 64 -0.79 -0.05 13.63
C ILE A 64 -2.18 -0.60 14.01
N PHE A 65 -3.27 0.00 13.54
CA PHE A 65 -4.63 -0.50 13.83
C PHE A 65 -4.85 -1.92 13.30
N TRP A 66 -4.36 -2.25 12.10
CA TRP A 66 -4.40 -3.61 11.56
C TRP A 66 -3.57 -4.64 12.34
N GLY A 67 -2.61 -4.16 13.13
CA GLY A 67 -1.73 -4.96 13.98
C GLY A 67 -2.33 -5.30 15.35
N PHE A 68 -3.35 -4.58 15.79
CA PHE A 68 -4.03 -4.84 17.06
C PHE A 68 -5.09 -5.95 16.96
N TYR A 69 -5.46 -6.49 18.13
CA TYR A 69 -6.63 -7.35 18.26
C TYR A 69 -7.90 -6.51 18.39
N PHE A 70 -9.05 -7.16 18.23
CA PHE A 70 -10.33 -6.59 18.61
C PHE A 70 -10.30 -6.12 20.09
N PRO A 71 -10.86 -4.95 20.44
CA PRO A 71 -11.71 -4.07 19.62
C PRO A 71 -10.97 -3.00 18.80
N PHE A 72 -9.69 -2.75 19.05
CA PHE A 72 -8.96 -1.63 18.42
C PHE A 72 -8.81 -1.77 16.89
N ASN A 73 -8.80 -2.99 16.37
CA ASN A 73 -8.73 -3.27 14.94
C ASN A 73 -9.99 -2.79 14.16
N VAL A 74 -11.10 -2.49 14.85
CA VAL A 74 -12.34 -1.97 14.22
C VAL A 74 -12.13 -0.60 13.57
N LEU A 75 -11.15 0.17 14.04
CA LEU A 75 -10.76 1.44 13.44
C LEU A 75 -9.92 1.27 12.17
N ALA A 76 -9.35 0.08 11.93
CA ALA A 76 -8.44 -0.16 10.80
C ALA A 76 -9.12 -0.02 9.43
N PRO A 77 -10.36 -0.51 9.20
CA PRO A 77 -11.11 -0.23 7.98
C PRO A 77 -11.38 1.26 7.75
N VAL A 78 -11.67 2.01 8.83
CA VAL A 78 -11.93 3.46 8.75
C VAL A 78 -10.65 4.21 8.38
N SER A 79 -9.55 3.95 9.07
CA SER A 79 -8.26 4.56 8.75
C SER A 79 -7.79 4.19 7.33
N ALA A 80 -8.05 2.96 6.88
CA ALA A 80 -7.70 2.52 5.53
C ALA A 80 -8.48 3.30 4.46
N ALA A 81 -9.76 3.60 4.71
CA ALA A 81 -10.59 4.35 3.77
C ALA A 81 -10.24 5.83 3.75
N ILE A 82 -9.98 6.44 4.91
CA ILE A 82 -9.47 7.81 4.97
C ILE A 82 -8.16 7.90 4.18
N LEU A 83 -7.21 7.00 4.45
CA LEU A 83 -5.95 6.92 3.72
C LEU A 83 -6.16 6.73 2.22
N SER A 84 -7.08 5.84 1.80
CA SER A 84 -7.32 5.60 0.37
C SER A 84 -7.87 6.84 -0.33
N LYS A 85 -8.72 7.64 0.32
CA LYS A 85 -9.17 8.91 -0.25
C LYS A 85 -7.98 9.88 -0.45
N PHE A 86 -7.13 10.06 0.55
CA PHE A 86 -5.94 10.91 0.39
C PHE A 86 -4.98 10.40 -0.69
N VAL A 87 -4.87 9.08 -0.88
CA VAL A 87 -4.10 8.50 -1.99
C VAL A 87 -4.74 8.84 -3.35
N ILE A 88 -6.07 8.79 -3.46
CA ILE A 88 -6.77 9.20 -4.68
C ILE A 88 -6.56 10.70 -4.96
N ASP A 89 -6.59 11.54 -3.92
CA ASP A 89 -6.30 12.97 -4.06
C ASP A 89 -4.88 13.22 -4.54
N PHE A 90 -3.90 12.47 -4.02
CA PHE A 90 -2.53 12.51 -4.51
C PHE A 90 -2.42 12.13 -5.99
N ILE A 91 -3.13 11.08 -6.39
CA ILE A 91 -3.17 10.63 -7.79
C ILE A 91 -3.80 11.71 -8.67
N GLN A 92 -4.86 12.38 -8.21
CA GLN A 92 -5.47 13.50 -8.92
C GLN A 92 -4.47 14.67 -9.07
N MET A 93 -3.71 15.00 -8.02
CA MET A 93 -2.67 16.02 -8.09
C MET A 93 -1.59 15.69 -9.14
N ILE A 94 -1.11 14.45 -9.16
CA ILE A 94 -0.16 13.97 -10.19
C ILE A 94 -0.81 14.02 -11.58
N TRP A 95 -2.07 13.60 -11.69
CA TRP A 95 -2.79 13.61 -12.96
C TRP A 95 -2.89 15.03 -13.53
N ASN A 96 -3.23 16.00 -12.69
CA ASN A 96 -3.29 17.42 -13.09
C ASN A 96 -1.92 17.93 -13.53
N LEU A 97 -0.83 17.53 -12.88
CA LEU A 97 0.53 17.84 -13.33
C LEU A 97 0.79 17.28 -14.73
N ILE A 98 0.44 16.01 -14.98
CA ILE A 98 0.61 15.35 -16.29
C ILE A 98 -0.22 16.07 -17.37
N GLN A 99 -1.46 16.45 -17.04
CA GLN A 99 -2.38 17.13 -17.96
C GLN A 99 -1.83 18.46 -18.50
N ASN A 100 -0.94 19.13 -17.76
CA ASN A 100 -0.28 20.35 -18.22
C ASN A 100 0.71 20.09 -19.38
N TYR A 101 1.16 18.86 -19.58
CA TYR A 101 2.14 18.49 -20.61
C TYR A 101 1.57 17.59 -21.70
N THR A 102 0.37 17.05 -21.53
CA THR A 102 -0.28 16.21 -22.53
C THR A 102 -1.18 17.03 -23.45
N VAL A 103 -1.04 16.83 -24.76
CA VAL A 103 -1.94 17.44 -25.76
C VAL A 103 -3.37 16.92 -25.62
N ILE A 104 -3.52 15.64 -25.24
CA ILE A 104 -4.82 14.99 -25.07
C ILE A 104 -5.28 15.18 -23.62
N LYS A 105 -6.34 15.96 -23.44
CA LYS A 105 -6.95 16.17 -22.13
C LYS A 105 -7.94 15.06 -21.81
N ILE A 106 -7.51 14.09 -21.02
CA ILE A 106 -8.36 13.00 -20.55
C ILE A 106 -8.94 13.41 -19.18
N ASN A 107 -10.25 13.67 -19.17
CA ASN A 107 -10.95 14.01 -17.93
C ASN A 107 -11.34 12.73 -17.18
N ILE A 108 -10.65 12.44 -16.09
CA ILE A 108 -10.99 11.33 -15.19
C ILE A 108 -11.88 11.88 -14.08
N PRO A 109 -13.07 11.29 -13.81
CA PRO A 109 -14.01 11.78 -12.81
C PRO A 109 -13.57 11.41 -11.38
N PHE A 110 -12.47 12.02 -10.91
CA PHE A 110 -11.92 11.79 -9.56
C PHE A 110 -12.90 12.16 -8.44
N GLU A 111 -13.83 13.07 -8.70
CA GLU A 111 -14.91 13.47 -7.79
C GLU A 111 -15.84 12.31 -7.44
N ILE A 112 -16.08 11.39 -8.38
CA ILE A 112 -16.92 10.21 -8.19
C ILE A 112 -16.06 9.03 -7.68
N LEU A 113 -14.83 8.91 -8.21
CA LEU A 113 -13.92 7.83 -7.82
C LEU A 113 -13.48 7.93 -6.36
N GLY A 114 -13.25 9.13 -5.83
CA GLY A 114 -12.83 9.32 -4.44
C GLY A 114 -13.80 8.71 -3.42
N PRO A 115 -15.07 9.15 -3.39
CA PRO A 115 -16.10 8.56 -2.54
C PRO A 115 -16.33 7.07 -2.83
N GLY A 116 -16.33 6.68 -4.11
CA GLY A 116 -16.51 5.27 -4.49
C GLY A 116 -15.44 4.35 -3.88
N VAL A 117 -14.16 4.72 -4.04
CA VAL A 117 -13.04 3.98 -3.44
C VAL A 117 -13.11 4.00 -1.92
N PHE A 118 -13.50 5.12 -1.31
CA PHE A 118 -13.68 5.21 0.13
C PHE A 118 -14.68 4.16 0.65
N PHE A 119 -15.89 4.10 0.08
CA PHE A 119 -16.90 3.13 0.50
C PHE A 119 -16.48 1.68 0.23
N ILE A 120 -15.89 1.41 -0.94
CA ILE A 120 -15.39 0.07 -1.28
C ILE A 120 -14.34 -0.37 -0.26
N VAL A 121 -13.41 0.50 0.13
CA VAL A 121 -12.36 0.18 1.11
C VAL A 121 -12.93 -0.04 2.51
N ILE A 122 -13.91 0.76 2.95
CA ILE A 122 -14.58 0.53 4.25
C ILE A 122 -15.28 -0.84 4.26
N ILE A 123 -16.12 -1.10 3.26
CA ILE A 123 -16.95 -2.31 3.20
C ILE A 123 -16.05 -3.54 3.14
N THR A 124 -15.09 -3.57 2.22
CA THR A 124 -14.14 -4.67 2.10
C THR A 124 -13.28 -4.84 3.35
N GLY A 125 -12.89 -3.73 4.00
CA GLY A 125 -12.15 -3.73 5.26
C GLY A 125 -12.93 -4.40 6.40
N TYR A 126 -14.21 -4.08 6.56
CA TYR A 126 -15.06 -4.69 7.59
C TYR A 126 -15.37 -6.16 7.30
N ILE A 127 -15.67 -6.52 6.04
CA ILE A 127 -15.84 -7.92 5.63
C ILE A 127 -14.60 -8.73 6.00
N LEU A 128 -13.42 -8.19 5.72
CA LEU A 128 -12.15 -8.83 6.02
C LEU A 128 -11.89 -8.97 7.53
N LEU A 129 -12.31 -7.99 8.33
CA LEU A 129 -12.17 -8.02 9.78
C LEU A 129 -13.06 -9.11 10.40
N ILE A 130 -14.31 -9.21 9.95
CA ILE A 130 -15.27 -10.25 10.38
C ILE A 130 -14.77 -11.63 9.95
N ALA A 131 -14.35 -11.80 8.69
CA ALA A 131 -13.81 -13.06 8.17
C ALA A 131 -12.59 -13.56 8.98
N ARG A 132 -11.83 -12.64 9.58
CA ARG A 132 -10.67 -12.95 10.43
C ARG A 132 -11.01 -13.16 11.89
N HIS A 133 -12.28 -13.07 12.29
CA HIS A 133 -12.72 -13.15 13.68
C HIS A 133 -11.96 -12.16 14.59
N GLY A 134 -11.67 -10.95 14.07
CA GLY A 134 -10.96 -9.91 14.82
C GLY A 134 -9.45 -10.16 15.06
N LYS A 135 -8.86 -11.20 14.44
CA LYS A 135 -7.41 -11.47 14.55
C LYS A 135 -6.58 -10.47 13.74
N PRO A 136 -5.38 -10.10 14.22
CA PRO A 136 -4.50 -9.17 13.52
C PRO A 136 -4.05 -9.72 12.17
N LYS A 137 -3.84 -8.82 11.21
CA LYS A 137 -3.53 -9.14 9.79
C LYS A 137 -2.31 -10.06 9.64
N GLU A 138 -1.35 -9.97 10.55
CA GLU A 138 -0.11 -10.75 10.51
C GLU A 138 -0.27 -12.21 10.91
N GLU A 139 -1.24 -12.53 11.78
CA GLU A 139 -1.46 -13.91 12.22
C GLU A 139 -2.08 -14.74 11.10
N CYS A 140 -3.05 -14.18 10.37
CA CYS A 140 -3.63 -14.84 9.20
C CYS A 140 -2.59 -15.06 8.08
N LYS A 141 -1.70 -14.08 7.80
CA LYS A 141 -0.62 -14.28 6.83
C LYS A 141 0.28 -15.47 7.19
N LYS A 142 0.60 -15.65 8.48
CA LYS A 142 1.43 -16.79 8.95
C LYS A 142 0.70 -18.12 8.83
N VAL A 143 -0.60 -18.17 9.12
CA VAL A 143 -1.43 -19.38 8.94
C VAL A 143 -1.46 -19.79 7.47
N ILE A 144 -1.78 -18.86 6.56
CA ILE A 144 -1.84 -19.14 5.11
C ILE A 144 -0.48 -19.59 4.56
N VAL A 145 0.63 -18.98 5.00
CA VAL A 145 1.98 -19.38 4.56
C VAL A 145 2.37 -20.76 5.10
N LYS A 146 2.03 -21.09 6.34
CA LYS A 146 2.26 -22.43 6.91
C LYS A 146 1.41 -23.49 6.22
N GLU A 147 0.16 -23.18 5.92
CA GLU A 147 -0.76 -24.08 5.21
C GLU A 147 -0.32 -24.32 3.75
N LYS A 148 0.08 -23.27 3.02
CA LYS A 148 0.68 -23.45 1.68
C LYS A 148 1.98 -24.27 1.71
N LYS A 149 2.80 -24.11 2.75
CA LYS A 149 4.02 -24.92 2.95
C LYS A 149 3.74 -26.38 3.31
N SER A 150 2.66 -26.69 4.02
CA SER A 150 2.29 -28.08 4.36
C SER A 150 1.56 -28.80 3.23
N ILE A 151 0.86 -28.06 2.36
CA ILE A 151 0.15 -28.59 1.19
C ILE A 151 1.12 -28.97 0.05
N LYS A 152 2.14 -28.14 -0.24
CA LYS A 152 3.14 -28.43 -1.30
C LYS A 152 3.78 -29.84 -1.21
N PRO A 153 4.33 -30.30 -0.07
CA PRO A 153 4.93 -31.62 0.03
C PRO A 153 3.90 -32.76 -0.05
N LYS A 154 2.66 -32.56 0.44
CA LYS A 154 1.59 -33.56 0.33
C LYS A 154 1.14 -33.79 -1.12
N ILE A 155 1.05 -32.73 -1.94
CA ILE A 155 0.70 -32.84 -3.36
C ILE A 155 1.81 -33.54 -4.15
N ILE A 156 3.07 -33.17 -3.91
CA ILE A 156 4.23 -33.80 -4.56
C ILE A 156 4.28 -35.30 -4.25
N ASN A 157 4.10 -35.69 -2.98
CA ASN A 157 4.08 -37.11 -2.59
C ASN A 157 2.91 -37.90 -3.22
N ARG A 158 1.73 -37.28 -3.40
CA ARG A 158 0.60 -37.91 -4.11
C ARG A 158 0.88 -38.09 -5.61
N ILE A 159 1.53 -37.13 -6.26
CA ILE A 159 1.91 -37.23 -7.68
C ILE A 159 2.98 -38.30 -7.90
N VAL A 160 3.99 -38.36 -7.02
CA VAL A 160 5.04 -39.38 -7.07
C VAL A 160 4.46 -40.79 -6.87
N ARG A 161 3.52 -40.96 -5.93
CA ARG A 161 2.82 -42.25 -5.74
C ARG A 161 2.00 -42.65 -6.97
N LYS A 162 1.25 -41.72 -7.58
CA LYS A 162 0.48 -42.01 -8.80
C LYS A 162 1.38 -42.38 -9.99
N LYS A 163 2.54 -41.74 -10.16
CA LYS A 163 3.52 -42.10 -11.20
C LYS A 163 4.13 -43.50 -10.98
N LYS A 164 4.41 -43.90 -9.73
CA LYS A 164 4.91 -45.25 -9.43
C LYS A 164 3.89 -46.35 -9.73
N ILE A 165 2.60 -46.09 -9.50
CA ILE A 165 1.52 -47.06 -9.80
C ILE A 165 1.33 -47.23 -11.31
N LYS A 166 1.47 -46.15 -12.09
CA LYS A 166 1.32 -46.19 -13.56
C LYS A 166 2.49 -46.82 -14.30
N LYS A 167 3.66 -46.99 -13.65
CA LYS A 167 4.87 -47.62 -14.21
C LYS A 167 4.97 -49.12 -13.91
N LYS A 168 3.99 -49.68 -13.17
CA LYS A 168 3.89 -51.10 -12.78
C LYS A 168 2.79 -51.86 -13.54
N ARG A 169 2.07 -51.21 -14.44
CA ARG A 169 1.20 -51.81 -15.46
C ARG A 169 1.87 -51.62 -16.80
#